data_AF-A0AAW5FFJ2-F1
#
_entry.id   AF-A0AAW5FFJ2-F1
#
_cell.length_a   1.000
_cell.length_b   1.000
_cell.length_c   1.000
_cell.angle_alpha   90.00
_cell.angle_beta   90.00
_cell.angle_gamma   90.00
#
_symmetry.space_group_name_H-M   'P 1'
#
loop_
_entity.id
_entity.type
_entity.pdbx_description
1 polymer ?
#
loop_
_entity_poly.entity_id
_entity_poly.type
_entity_poly.pdbx_seq_one_letter_code
_entity_poly.pdbx_strand_id
1 'polypeptide(L)' 'MANTIWTIEEFTCAGCSMNYTATREEHAEAHSGTFKCSICSGVVHTWSGKHHFFGWEAVKTKPPVFGRRWAGAGG' A
#
# COMPACT_ATOMS: atom_id res chain seq x y z
N MET A 1 -4.89 -15.77 24.86
CA MET A 1 -4.83 -15.80 23.39
C MET A 1 -4.42 -14.40 22.94
N ALA A 2 -3.13 -14.18 22.65
CA ALA A 2 -2.66 -12.88 22.15
C ALA A 2 -3.02 -12.80 20.67
N ASN A 3 -4.06 -12.01 20.36
CA ASN A 3 -4.46 -11.77 18.98
C ASN A 3 -3.46 -10.75 18.43
N THR A 4 -2.50 -11.18 17.61
CA THR A 4 -1.55 -10.27 16.98
C THR A 4 -2.34 -9.37 16.03
N ILE A 5 -2.58 -8.11 16.44
CA ILE A 5 -3.34 -7.14 15.65
C ILE A 5 -2.42 -6.65 14.54
N TRP A 6 -2.60 -7.20 13.34
CA TRP A 6 -2.04 -6.64 12.11
C TRP A 6 -3.11 -5.83 11.41
N THR A 7 -2.76 -4.63 10.94
CA THR A 7 -3.66 -3.72 10.21
C THR A 7 -3.00 -3.29 8.92
N ILE A 8 -3.72 -3.38 7.81
CA ILE A 8 -3.23 -2.91 6.51
C ILE A 8 -3.50 -1.40 6.44
N GLU A 9 -2.46 -0.61 6.26
CA GLU A 9 -2.56 0.83 6.02
C GLU A 9 -2.20 1.17 4.57
N GLU A 10 -2.99 2.09 3.99
CA GLU A 10 -2.78 2.61 2.65
C GLU A 10 -2.05 3.96 2.71
N PHE A 11 -1.03 4.09 1.89
CA PHE A 11 -0.17 5.27 1.80
C PHE A 11 -0.13 5.79 0.38
N THR A 12 -0.49 7.06 0.17
CA THR A 12 -0.38 7.70 -1.14
C THR A 12 0.87 8.56 -1.20
N CYS A 13 1.72 8.34 -2.20
CA CYS A 13 2.89 9.16 -2.43
C CYS A 13 2.49 10.55 -2.92
N ALA A 14 2.82 11.61 -2.15
CA ALA A 14 2.53 12.99 -2.53
C ALA A 14 3.27 13.49 -3.79
N GLY A 15 4.34 12.82 -4.21
CA GLY A 15 5.14 13.23 -5.38
C GLY A 15 4.64 12.70 -6.72
N CYS A 16 4.06 11.50 -6.75
CA CYS A 16 3.62 10.85 -8.01
C CYS A 16 2.20 10.27 -7.93
N SER A 17 1.51 10.46 -6.81
CA SER A 17 0.15 9.97 -6.54
C SER A 17 -0.01 8.45 -6.61
N MET A 18 1.09 7.71 -6.52
CA MET A 18 1.05 6.24 -6.44
C MET A 18 0.60 5.80 -5.05
N ASN A 19 -0.35 4.87 -5.03
CA ASN A 19 -0.82 4.24 -3.81
C ASN A 19 0.05 3.04 -3.46
N TYR A 20 0.34 2.90 -2.18
CA TYR A 20 1.09 1.83 -1.57
C TYR A 20 0.30 1.28 -0.40
N THR A 21 0.54 0.02 -0.06
CA THR A 21 0.00 -0.62 1.14
C THR A 21 1.15 -1.14 1.97
N ALA A 22 1.02 -1.03 3.29
CA ALA A 22 1.91 -1.67 4.25
C ALA A 22 1.10 -2.26 5.40
N THR A 23 1.54 -3.41 5.91
CA THR A 23 0.95 -4.04 7.08
C THR A 23 1.65 -3.54 8.32
N ARG A 24 0.90 -2.87 9.20
CA ARG A 24 1.31 -2.48 10.55
C ARG A 24 1.05 -3.61 11.53
N GLU A 25 2.06 -3.99 12.28
CA GLU A 25 1.98 -4.98 13.35
C GLU A 25 2.52 -4.38 14.65
N GLU A 26 1.77 -4.52 15.75
CA GLU A 26 2.23 -4.08 17.06
C GLU A 26 3.32 -5.00 17.59
N HIS A 27 4.46 -4.41 17.96
CA HIS A 27 5.62 -5.13 18.50
C HIS A 27 6.00 -4.53 19.86
N ALA A 28 6.48 -5.37 20.78
CA ALA A 28 6.96 -4.88 22.07
C ALA A 28 8.22 -4.01 21.93
N GLU A 29 9.02 -4.30 20.89
CA GLU A 29 10.27 -3.61 20.58
C GLU A 29 10.02 -2.36 19.73
N ALA A 30 10.88 -1.35 19.93
CA ALA A 30 10.82 -0.13 19.15
C ALA A 30 11.42 -0.37 17.76
N HIS A 31 10.58 -0.32 16.73
CA HIS A 31 11.00 -0.35 15.34
C HIS A 31 10.89 1.03 14.71
N SER A 32 11.83 1.33 13.84
CA SER A 32 11.81 2.53 13.02
C SER A 32 12.20 2.18 11.60
N GLY A 33 11.64 2.91 10.66
CA GLY A 33 11.88 2.67 9.25
C GLY A 33 11.28 3.76 8.39
N THR A 34 11.56 3.66 7.10
CA THR A 34 11.08 4.64 6.12
C THR A 34 10.69 3.93 4.85
N PHE A 35 9.51 4.26 4.34
CA PHE A 35 9.05 3.83 3.04
C PHE A 35 9.36 4.89 1.99
N LYS A 36 9.98 4.44 0.90
CA LYS A 36 10.30 5.27 -0.24
C LYS A 36 9.46 4.82 -1.42
N CYS A 37 9.01 5.81 -2.20
CA CYS A 37 8.34 5.55 -3.45
C CYS A 37 9.35 5.05 -4.48
N SER A 38 9.05 3.93 -5.13
CA SER A 38 9.91 3.38 -6.18
C SER A 38 9.93 4.21 -7.47
N ILE A 39 8.98 5.15 -7.65
CA ILE A 39 8.86 5.98 -8.85
C ILE A 39 9.66 7.28 -8.70
N CYS A 40 9.37 8.07 -7.66
CA CYS A 40 10.03 9.37 -7.46
C CYS A 40 11.16 9.34 -6.43
N SER A 41 11.44 8.18 -5.82
CA SER A 41 12.41 8.02 -4.71
C SER A 41 12.12 8.89 -3.47
N GLY A 42 10.98 9.57 -3.43
CA GLY A 42 10.55 10.38 -2.30
C GLY A 42 10.16 9.54 -1.09
N VAL A 43 10.39 10.07 0.10
CA VAL A 43 9.92 9.48 1.35
C VAL A 43 8.41 9.61 1.40
N VAL A 44 7.70 8.47 1.43
CA VAL A 44 6.24 8.42 1.51
C VAL A 44 5.79 8.41 2.95
N HIS A 45 6.42 7.59 3.78
CA HIS A 45 6.06 7.44 5.18
C HIS A 45 7.29 7.11 6.01
N THR A 46 7.37 7.66 7.21
CA THR A 46 8.40 7.37 8.20
C THR A 46 7.71 7.01 9.50
N TRP A 47 8.14 5.94 10.14
CA TRP A 47 7.58 5.52 11.41
C TRP A 47 8.67 5.27 12.44
N SER A 48 8.33 5.46 13.70
CA SER A 48 9.17 5.14 14.85
C SER A 48 8.26 4.85 16.04
N GLY A 49 8.32 3.65 16.60
CA GLY A 49 7.53 3.29 17.76
C GLY A 49 7.46 1.79 18.01
N LYS A 50 6.52 1.38 18.86
CA LYS A 50 6.23 -0.03 19.22
C LYS A 50 5.39 -0.74 18.15
N HIS A 51 5.68 -0.44 16.90
CA HIS A 51 4.99 -1.02 15.76
C HIS A 51 5.95 -1.17 14.61
N HIS A 52 5.82 -2.28 13.90
CA HIS A 52 6.60 -2.60 12.74
C HIS A 52 5.70 -2.56 11.51
N PHE A 53 6.17 -1.92 10.44
CA PHE A 53 5.49 -1.99 9.15
C PHE A 53 6.27 -2.90 8.20
N PHE A 54 5.57 -3.83 7.54
CA PHE A 54 6.15 -4.73 6.56
C PHE A 54 5.22 -4.92 5.35
N GLY A 55 5.70 -5.59 4.30
CA GLY A 55 4.90 -5.84 3.10
C GLY A 55 4.63 -4.59 2.26
N TRP A 56 5.59 -3.66 2.21
CA TRP A 56 5.52 -2.47 1.37
C TRP A 56 5.33 -2.83 -0.10
N GLU A 57 4.13 -2.62 -0.62
CA GLU A 57 3.78 -2.96 -2.00
C GLU A 57 3.00 -1.80 -2.64
N ALA A 58 3.26 -1.53 -3.92
CA ALA A 58 2.44 -0.59 -4.68
C ALA A 58 1.08 -1.22 -4.96
N VAL A 59 0.00 -0.52 -4.62
CA VAL A 59 -1.36 -0.97 -4.90
C VAL A 59 -1.52 -1.05 -6.42
N LYS A 60 -1.49 -2.26 -6.95
CA LYS A 60 -1.93 -2.53 -8.32
C LYS A 60 -3.44 -2.48 -8.29
N THR A 61 -3.99 -1.28 -8.45
CA THR A 61 -5.42 -1.16 -8.79
C THR A 61 -5.62 -2.00 -10.05
N LYS A 62 -6.23 -3.17 -9.90
CA LYS A 62 -6.68 -3.95 -11.05
C LYS A 62 -7.53 -2.97 -11.86
N PRO A 63 -7.22 -2.72 -13.14
CA PRO A 63 -8.10 -1.89 -13.94
C PRO A 63 -9.50 -2.50 -13.83
N PRO A 64 -10.54 -1.70 -13.50
CA PRO A 64 -11.89 -2.22 -13.51
C PRO A 64 -12.09 -2.84 -14.90
N VAL A 65 -12.47 -4.12 -14.93
CA VAL A 65 -12.61 -4.89 -16.16
C VAL A 65 -13.85 -4.35 -16.90
N PHE A 66 -13.75 -3.18 -17.51
CA PHE A 66 -14.72 -2.65 -18.45
C PHE A 66 -14.51 -3.37 -19.77
N GLY A 67 -15.10 -4.57 -19.88
CA GLY A 67 -14.84 -5.47 -20.99
C GLY A 67 -15.85 -6.61 -21.11
N ARG A 68 -17.15 -6.30 -21.10
CA ARG A 68 -18.15 -7.19 -21.70
C ARG A 68 -18.98 -6.44 -22.74
N ARG A 69 -18.41 -6.44 -23.96
CA ARG A 69 -19.06 -6.51 -25.29
C ARG A 69 -20.07 -5.42 -25.64
N TRP A 70 -19.57 -4.27 -26.10
CA TRP A 70 -20.13 -3.65 -27.30
C TRP A 70 -19.53 -4.36 -28.51
N ALA A 71 -20.20 -5.41 -28.99
CA ALA A 71 -19.86 -6.05 -30.25
C ALA A 71 -21.17 -6.29 -31.02
N GLY A 72 -21.44 -5.41 -31.99
CA GLY A 72 -22.39 -5.65 -33.07
C GLY A 72 -23.47 -4.60 -33.24
N ALA A 73 -23.13 -3.48 -33.89
CA ALA A 73 -24.07 -2.77 -34.75
C ALA A 73 -23.92 -3.34 -36.18
N GLY A 74 -25.04 -3.55 -36.88
CA GLY A 74 -25.08 -3.65 -38.35
C GLY A 74 -24.91 -5.05 -38.96
N GLY A 75 -25.91 -5.45 -39.74
CA GLY A 75 -25.95 -6.67 -40.57
C GLY A 75 -27.37 -7.05 -40.91
#